data_AF-W7CFG0-F1
#
_entry.id   AF-W7CFG0-F1
#
_cell.length_a   1.000
_cell.length_b   1.000
_cell.length_c   1.000
_cell.angle_alpha   90.00
_cell.angle_beta   90.00
_cell.angle_gamma   90.00
#
_symmetry.space_group_name_H-M   'P 1'
#
loop_
_entity.id
_entity.type
_entity.pdbx_description
1 polymer ?
#
loop_
_entity_poly.entity_id
_entity_poly.type
_entity_poly.pdbx_seq_one_letter_code
_entity_poly.pdbx_strand_id
1 'polypeptide(L)'
;MQKIYDAKFPLTVDEIAEDLDISKRTLSRDIKDIEHSFPEQEVLELNTVYGYSINHTHYVDDLIVRISEESPLLLIVNGVFQGEFKSIDEWADELFISTSTLHRYLTYLKNLLKEFKLELSLTPIVFLGEEVNIRHFFFQLFL
;
A
#
# COMPACT_ATOMS: atom_id res chain seq x y z
N MET A 1 -4.87 7.25 -5.54
CA MET A 1 -6.28 6.94 -5.23
C MET A 1 -6.88 7.94 -4.25
N GLN A 2 -6.26 8.22 -3.10
CA GLN A 2 -6.74 9.23 -2.13
C GLN A 2 -7.06 10.60 -2.75
N LYS A 3 -6.21 11.10 -3.66
CA LYS A 3 -6.47 12.37 -4.36
C LYS A 3 -7.70 12.36 -5.26
N ILE A 4 -8.02 11.22 -5.90
CA ILE A 4 -9.25 11.06 -6.71
C ILE A 4 -10.46 11.00 -5.78
N TYR A 5 -10.31 10.39 -4.60
CA TYR A 5 -11.34 10.30 -3.57
C TYR A 5 -11.66 11.66 -2.96
N ASP A 6 -10.64 12.47 -2.69
CA ASP A 6 -10.79 13.82 -2.11
C ASP A 6 -11.16 14.89 -3.15
N ALA A 7 -11.08 14.56 -4.44
CA ALA A 7 -11.36 15.51 -5.52
C ALA A 7 -12.86 15.82 -5.61
N LYS A 8 -13.19 17.10 -5.53
CA LYS A 8 -14.58 17.60 -5.73
C LYS A 8 -15.05 17.50 -7.19
N PHE A 9 -14.14 17.26 -8.12
CA PHE A 9 -14.39 17.17 -9.56
C PHE A 9 -13.55 16.04 -10.16
N PRO A 10 -13.98 15.43 -11.29
CA PRO A 10 -13.19 14.40 -11.99
C PRO A 10 -11.79 14.92 -12.34
N LEU A 11 -10.79 14.04 -12.20
CA LEU A 11 -9.40 14.36 -12.52
C LEU A 11 -9.02 13.70 -13.85
N THR A 12 -8.33 14.46 -14.71
CA THR A 12 -7.80 13.94 -15.96
C THR A 12 -6.67 12.93 -15.72
N VAL A 13 -6.44 12.06 -16.69
CA VAL A 13 -5.31 11.11 -16.70
C VAL A 13 -3.97 11.84 -16.50
N ASP A 14 -3.87 13.05 -17.02
CA ASP A 14 -2.66 13.87 -16.99
C ASP A 14 -2.41 14.39 -15.58
N GLU A 15 -3.44 14.93 -14.92
CA GLU A 15 -3.36 15.40 -13.54
C GLU A 15 -3.05 14.27 -12.55
N ILE A 16 -3.58 13.07 -12.78
CA ILE A 16 -3.32 11.92 -11.91
C ILE A 16 -1.90 11.38 -12.15
N ALA A 17 -1.47 11.29 -13.41
CA ALA A 17 -0.14 10.79 -13.76
C ALA A 17 0.98 11.72 -13.28
N GLU A 18 0.80 13.05 -13.41
CA GLU A 18 1.75 14.03 -12.90
C GLU A 18 1.85 14.02 -11.37
N ASP A 19 0.72 13.87 -10.68
CA ASP A 19 0.70 13.83 -9.20
C ASP A 19 1.39 12.59 -8.63
N LEU A 20 1.18 11.45 -9.27
CA LEU A 20 1.79 10.18 -8.86
C LEU A 20 3.21 9.99 -9.39
N ASP A 21 3.72 10.93 -10.20
CA ASP A 21 5.01 10.84 -10.91
C ASP A 21 5.16 9.53 -11.71
N ILE A 22 4.11 9.16 -12.45
CA ILE A 22 4.08 7.95 -13.28
C ILE A 22 3.71 8.26 -14.72
N SER A 23 4.04 7.35 -15.63
CA SER A 23 3.59 7.47 -17.02
C SER A 23 2.09 7.22 -17.14
N LYS A 24 1.42 7.90 -18.08
CA LYS A 24 0.01 7.62 -18.42
C LYS A 24 -0.23 6.14 -18.74
N ARG A 25 0.76 5.47 -19.34
CA ARG A 25 0.72 4.03 -19.65
C ARG A 25 0.69 3.18 -18.37
N THR A 26 1.48 3.55 -17.36
CA THR A 26 1.46 2.90 -16.03
C THR A 26 0.10 3.10 -15.40
N LEU A 27 -0.38 4.35 -15.35
CA LEU A 27 -1.69 4.68 -14.80
C LEU A 27 -2.82 3.90 -15.49
N SER A 28 -2.83 3.81 -16.82
CA SER A 28 -3.84 3.04 -17.56
C SER A 28 -3.76 1.53 -17.31
N ARG A 29 -2.59 0.98 -16.96
CA ARG A 29 -2.46 -0.42 -16.57
C ARG A 29 -3.04 -0.61 -15.17
N ASP A 30 -2.62 0.21 -14.21
CA ASP A 30 -3.06 0.12 -12.83
C ASP A 30 -4.58 0.25 -12.71
N ILE A 31 -5.20 1.15 -13.50
CA ILE A 31 -6.67 1.27 -13.56
C ILE A 31 -7.33 -0.01 -14.06
N LYS A 32 -6.80 -0.63 -15.11
CA LYS A 32 -7.34 -1.90 -15.62
C LYS A 32 -7.18 -3.04 -14.62
N ASP A 33 -6.06 -3.07 -13.91
CA ASP A 33 -5.81 -4.08 -12.88
C ASP A 33 -6.79 -3.91 -11.71
N ILE A 34 -7.12 -2.66 -11.34
CA ILE A 34 -8.18 -2.34 -10.36
C ILE A 34 -9.56 -2.80 -10.88
N GLU A 35 -9.95 -2.41 -12.10
CA GLU A 35 -11.23 -2.81 -12.70
C GLU A 35 -11.37 -4.34 -12.78
N HIS A 36 -10.28 -5.05 -13.10
CA HIS A 36 -10.28 -6.51 -13.16
C HIS A 36 -10.39 -7.17 -11.78
N SER A 37 -9.82 -6.55 -10.75
CA SER A 37 -9.85 -7.07 -9.38
C SER A 37 -11.23 -6.87 -8.72
N PHE A 38 -12.03 -5.94 -9.24
CA PHE A 38 -13.34 -5.55 -8.73
C PHE A 38 -14.41 -5.44 -9.82
N PRO A 39 -14.68 -6.53 -10.58
CA PRO A 39 -15.55 -6.46 -11.77
C PRO A 39 -17.01 -6.12 -11.45
N GLU A 40 -17.45 -6.31 -10.20
CA GLU A 40 -18.80 -6.01 -9.73
C GLU A 40 -18.94 -4.61 -9.11
N GLN A 41 -17.82 -3.93 -8.88
CA GLN A 41 -17.78 -2.61 -8.26
C GLN A 41 -17.21 -1.63 -9.29
N GLU A 42 -18.05 -0.78 -9.90
CA GLU A 42 -17.59 0.33 -10.74
C GLU A 42 -16.89 1.40 -9.87
N VAL A 43 -15.74 1.06 -9.29
CA VAL A 43 -14.99 1.92 -8.34
C VAL A 43 -14.52 3.19 -9.04
N LEU A 44 -14.13 3.07 -10.31
CA LEU A 44 -13.70 4.17 -11.16
C LEU A 44 -14.70 4.33 -12.31
N GLU A 45 -15.27 5.53 -12.44
CA GLU A 45 -16.00 5.94 -13.64
C GLU A 45 -15.09 6.78 -14.53
N LEU A 46 -14.96 6.37 -15.79
CA LEU A 46 -14.32 7.19 -16.81
C LEU A 46 -15.37 8.10 -17.44
N ASN A 47 -15.30 9.39 -17.13
CA ASN A 47 -15.95 10.40 -17.94
C ASN A 47 -15.03 10.74 -19.11
N THR A 48 -15.41 10.35 -20.33
CA THR A 48 -14.61 10.55 -21.55
C THR A 48 -14.29 12.01 -21.87
N VAL A 49 -14.98 12.97 -21.24
CA VAL A 49 -14.77 14.42 -21.41
C VAL A 49 -13.95 15.03 -20.27
N TYR A 50 -14.03 14.47 -19.04
CA TYR A 50 -13.48 15.11 -17.83
C TYR A 50 -12.46 14.28 -17.05
N GLY A 51 -12.28 12.99 -17.36
CA GLY A 51 -11.33 12.09 -16.68
C GLY A 51 -11.99 11.10 -15.71
N TYR A 52 -11.24 10.63 -14.72
CA TYR A 52 -11.67 9.61 -13.77
C TYR A 52 -12.32 10.22 -12.52
N SER A 53 -13.42 9.61 -12.06
CA SER A 53 -14.07 9.89 -10.77
C SER A 53 -14.35 8.59 -10.01
N ILE A 54 -14.40 8.65 -8.68
CA ILE A 54 -14.83 7.51 -7.85
C ILE A 54 -16.34 7.60 -7.65
N ASN A 55 -17.07 6.58 -8.11
CA ASN A 55 -18.55 6.57 -8.05
C ASN A 55 -19.09 6.22 -6.66
N HIS A 56 -18.32 5.46 -5.89
CA HIS A 56 -18.79 4.82 -4.67
C HIS A 56 -17.67 4.75 -3.63
N THR A 57 -17.74 5.63 -2.65
CA THR A 57 -16.73 5.75 -1.58
C THR A 57 -16.61 4.49 -0.74
N HIS A 58 -17.69 3.71 -0.58
CA HIS A 58 -17.68 2.46 0.18
C HIS A 58 -16.86 1.34 -0.47
N TYR A 59 -16.66 1.36 -1.80
CA TYR A 59 -15.79 0.38 -2.48
C TYR A 59 -14.31 0.74 -2.38
N VAL A 60 -13.97 1.96 -1.95
CA VAL A 60 -12.57 2.33 -1.69
C VAL A 60 -12.03 1.63 -0.46
N ASP A 61 -12.86 1.47 0.58
CA ASP A 61 -12.48 0.71 1.77
C ASP A 61 -12.24 -0.77 1.42
N ASP A 62 -13.13 -1.38 0.64
CA ASP A 62 -12.96 -2.76 0.13
C ASP A 62 -11.68 -2.91 -0.71
N LEU A 63 -11.37 -1.92 -1.55
CA LEU A 63 -10.14 -1.86 -2.33
C LEU A 63 -8.89 -1.79 -1.45
N ILE A 64 -8.91 -0.94 -0.43
CA ILE A 64 -7.80 -0.79 0.53
C ILE A 64 -7.60 -2.10 1.29
N VAL A 65 -8.67 -2.75 1.74
CA VAL A 65 -8.60 -4.04 2.44
C VAL A 65 -7.94 -5.08 1.54
N ARG A 66 -8.39 -5.24 0.30
CA ARG A 66 -7.81 -6.24 -0.61
C ARG A 66 -6.34 -5.96 -0.94
N ILE A 67 -5.99 -4.71 -1.25
CA ILE A 67 -4.58 -4.33 -1.49
C ILE A 67 -3.73 -4.63 -0.25
N SER A 68 -4.29 -4.44 0.95
CA SER A 68 -3.60 -4.72 2.20
C SER A 68 -3.39 -6.22 2.43
N GLU A 69 -4.36 -7.05 2.06
CA GLU A 69 -4.27 -8.52 2.14
C GLU A 69 -3.24 -9.10 1.17
N GLU A 70 -2.98 -8.44 0.04
CA GLU A 70 -2.02 -8.92 -0.97
C GLU A 70 -0.60 -8.34 -0.80
N SER A 71 -0.44 -7.24 -0.05
CA SER A 71 0.83 -6.54 0.10
C SER A 71 1.78 -7.26 1.08
N PRO A 72 2.94 -7.78 0.62
CA PRO A 72 3.90 -8.45 1.50
C PRO A 72 4.35 -7.58 2.68
N LEU A 73 4.52 -6.28 2.47
CA LEU A 73 4.95 -5.36 3.52
C LEU A 73 3.84 -5.12 4.55
N LEU A 74 2.60 -4.98 4.13
CA LEU A 74 1.49 -4.75 5.06
C LEU A 74 1.22 -5.99 5.91
N LEU A 75 1.29 -7.18 5.31
CA LEU A 75 1.20 -8.44 6.04
C LEU A 75 2.30 -8.56 7.12
N ILE A 76 3.55 -8.25 6.76
CA ILE A 76 4.67 -8.27 7.72
C ILE A 76 4.49 -7.23 8.83
N VAL A 77 4.13 -5.99 8.47
CA VAL A 77 3.93 -4.92 9.44
C VAL A 77 2.80 -5.27 10.42
N ASN A 78 1.71 -5.85 9.91
CA ASN A 78 0.63 -6.37 10.74
C ASN A 78 1.10 -7.52 11.63
N GLY A 79 1.89 -8.47 11.11
CA GLY A 79 2.48 -9.54 11.92
C GLY A 79 3.34 -9.00 13.07
N VAL A 80 4.20 -8.00 12.81
CA VAL A 80 4.98 -7.31 13.85
C VAL A 80 4.06 -6.65 14.88
N PHE A 81 2.99 -5.99 14.44
CA PHE A 81 2.00 -5.38 15.33
C PHE A 81 1.30 -6.41 16.24
N GLN A 82 1.01 -7.61 15.71
CA GLN A 82 0.42 -8.72 16.47
C GLN A 82 1.44 -9.48 17.34
N GLY A 83 2.71 -9.09 17.32
CA GLY A 83 3.77 -9.73 18.12
C GLY A 83 4.31 -11.03 17.50
N GLU A 84 4.27 -11.18 16.18
CA GLU A 84 4.93 -12.28 15.49
C GLU A 84 6.44 -12.05 15.43
N PHE A 85 7.21 -13.09 15.78
CA PHE A 85 8.68 -13.06 15.78
C PHE A 85 9.22 -14.04 14.74
N LYS A 86 8.95 -13.73 13.46
CA LYS A 86 9.44 -14.53 12.33
C LYS A 86 10.71 -13.90 11.74
N SER A 87 11.67 -14.74 11.39
CA SER A 87 12.83 -14.38 10.58
C SER A 87 12.42 -14.03 9.14
N ILE A 88 13.35 -13.45 8.38
CA ILE A 88 13.12 -13.19 6.97
C ILE A 88 12.83 -14.46 6.16
N ASP A 89 13.46 -15.59 6.49
CA ASP A 89 13.25 -16.85 5.76
C ASP A 89 11.85 -17.43 6.05
N GLU A 90 11.39 -17.36 7.30
CA GLU A 90 10.03 -17.78 7.68
C GLU A 90 8.96 -16.92 6.99
N TRP A 91 9.17 -15.61 6.90
CA TRP A 91 8.27 -14.72 6.15
C TRP A 91 8.31 -14.99 4.64
N ALA A 92 9.48 -15.28 4.07
CA ALA A 92 9.64 -15.60 2.67
C ALA A 92 8.85 -16.87 2.31
N ASP A 93 8.95 -17.90 3.15
CA ASP A 93 8.19 -19.14 3.01
C ASP A 93 6.67 -18.91 3.12
N GLU A 94 6.21 -18.15 4.10
CA GLU A 94 4.79 -17.85 4.32
C GLU A 94 4.16 -17.03 3.18
N LEU A 95 4.93 -16.09 2.63
CA LEU A 95 4.49 -15.22 1.53
C LEU A 95 4.73 -15.84 0.15
N PHE A 96 5.29 -17.06 0.08
CA PHE A 96 5.66 -17.76 -1.15
C PHE A 96 6.55 -16.93 -2.10
N ILE A 97 7.48 -16.16 -1.54
CA ILE A 97 8.45 -15.35 -2.29
C ILE A 97 9.88 -15.70 -1.89
N SER A 98 10.84 -15.45 -2.78
CA SER A 98 12.25 -15.62 -2.43
C SER A 98 12.71 -14.64 -1.34
N THR A 99 13.60 -15.08 -0.44
CA THR A 99 14.25 -14.22 0.56
C THR A 99 14.90 -12.98 -0.06
N SER A 100 15.46 -13.08 -1.26
CA SER A 100 16.05 -11.94 -1.99
C SER A 100 15.02 -10.90 -2.44
N THR A 101 13.83 -11.35 -2.85
CA THR A 101 12.69 -10.48 -3.16
C THR A 101 12.19 -9.79 -1.91
N LEU A 102 12.05 -10.55 -0.82
CA LEU A 102 11.61 -10.00 0.45
C LEU A 102 12.62 -8.98 1.02
N HIS A 103 13.93 -9.24 0.92
CA HIS A 103 14.97 -8.27 1.28
C HIS A 103 14.81 -6.93 0.56
N ARG A 104 14.45 -6.95 -0.74
CA ARG A 104 14.23 -5.72 -1.51
C ARG A 104 13.04 -4.94 -0.96
N TYR A 105 11.94 -5.61 -0.63
CA TYR A 105 10.78 -4.97 0.00
C TYR A 105 11.14 -4.40 1.38
N LEU A 106 11.83 -5.18 2.22
CA LEU A 106 12.23 -4.73 3.57
C LEU A 106 13.25 -3.59 3.53
N THR A 107 14.01 -3.44 2.44
CA THR A 107 14.88 -2.26 2.24
C THR A 107 14.06 -0.99 2.11
N TYR A 108 12.91 -1.04 1.43
CA TYR A 108 11.98 0.09 1.36
C TYR A 108 11.41 0.40 2.74
N LEU A 109 10.88 -0.61 3.43
CA LEU A 109 10.34 -0.45 4.79
C LEU A 109 11.39 0.12 5.76
N LYS A 110 12.61 -0.38 5.71
CA LYS A 110 13.73 0.12 6.53
C LYS A 110 14.02 1.60 6.31
N ASN A 111 13.87 2.10 5.08
CA ASN A 111 14.06 3.52 4.80
C ASN A 111 12.89 4.37 5.31
N LEU A 112 11.66 3.91 5.11
CA LEU A 112 10.46 4.56 5.65
C LEU A 112 10.53 4.69 7.18
N LEU A 113 10.91 3.61 7.88
CA LEU A 113 11.02 3.59 9.35
C LEU A 113 12.01 4.64 9.91
N LYS A 114 12.99 5.09 9.13
CA LYS A 114 13.91 6.14 9.58
C LYS A 114 13.21 7.48 9.80
N GLU A 115 12.16 7.78 9.03
CA GLU A 115 11.35 9.00 9.20
C GLU A 115 10.66 9.01 10.58
N PHE A 116 10.40 7.81 11.12
CA PHE A 116 9.84 7.57 12.44
C PHE A 116 10.92 7.39 13.53
N LYS A 117 12.21 7.51 13.22
CA LYS A 117 13.33 7.18 14.12
C LYS A 117 13.29 5.72 14.60
N LEU A 118 12.88 4.82 13.71
CA LEU A 118 12.82 3.38 13.94
C LEU A 118 13.85 2.65 13.07
N GLU A 119 14.30 1.50 13.56
CA GLU A 119 15.16 0.55 12.84
C GLU A 119 14.42 -0.77 12.62
N LEU A 120 14.85 -1.52 11.61
CA LEU A 120 14.33 -2.83 11.27
C LEU A 120 15.37 -3.92 11.59
N SER A 121 15.05 -4.81 12.51
CA SER A 121 15.75 -6.09 12.67
C SER A 121 15.22 -7.10 11.64
N LEU A 122 16.02 -8.11 11.27
CA LEU A 122 15.61 -9.17 10.32
C LEU A 122 15.56 -10.58 10.93
N THR A 123 16.08 -10.74 12.15
CA THR A 123 16.17 -12.02 12.86
C THR A 123 15.90 -11.83 14.36
N PRO A 124 14.62 -11.72 14.78
CA PRO A 124 13.41 -11.71 13.94
C PRO A 124 13.16 -10.35 13.29
N ILE A 125 12.20 -10.30 12.34
CA ILE A 125 11.67 -9.04 11.82
C ILE A 125 10.90 -8.33 12.93
N VAL A 126 11.48 -7.25 13.46
CA VAL A 126 10.88 -6.40 14.50
C VAL A 126 11.31 -4.95 14.34
N PHE A 127 10.51 -4.02 14.86
CA PHE A 127 10.85 -2.60 14.90
C PHE A 127 11.58 -2.25 16.19
N LEU A 128 12.72 -1.58 16.07
CA LEU A 128 13.55 -1.15 17.19
C LEU A 128 13.53 0.37 17.27
N GLY A 129 13.43 0.91 18.48
CA GLY A 129 13.40 2.35 18.73
C GLY A 129 12.69 2.68 20.04
N GLU A 130 12.43 3.97 20.27
CA GLU A 130 11.61 4.36 21.41
C GLU A 130 10.17 3.89 21.23
N GLU A 131 9.58 3.35 22.29
CA GLU A 131 8.19 2.87 22.31
C GLU A 131 7.19 3.92 21.80
N VAL A 132 7.41 5.19 22.12
CA VAL A 132 6.57 6.30 21.65
C VAL A 132 6.57 6.42 20.12
N ASN A 133 7.71 6.18 19.48
CA ASN A 133 7.85 6.25 18.03
C ASN A 133 7.24 5.03 17.36
N ILE A 134 7.38 3.84 17.96
CA ILE A 134 6.72 2.60 17.50
C ILE A 134 5.20 2.77 17.54
N ARG A 135 4.67 3.28 18.67
CA ARG A 135 3.23 3.59 18.80
C ARG A 135 2.78 4.63 17.81
N HIS A 136 3.56 5.68 17.59
CA HIS A 136 3.22 6.73 16.61
C HIS A 136 3.15 6.17 15.19
N PHE A 137 4.10 5.30 14.80
CA PHE A 137 4.07 4.62 13.50
C PHE A 137 2.79 3.81 13.31
N PHE A 138 2.48 2.92 14.25
CA PHE A 138 1.27 2.09 14.14
C PHE A 138 -0.02 2.88 14.26
N PHE A 139 -0.03 3.96 15.06
CA PHE A 139 -1.15 4.88 15.13
C PHE A 139 -1.40 5.51 13.75
N GLN A 140 -0.38 6.07 13.10
CA GLN A 140 -0.55 6.66 11.76
C GLN A 140 -0.91 5.67 10.66
N LEU A 141 -0.56 4.38 10.83
CA LEU A 141 -0.85 3.37 9.82
C LEU A 141 -2.26 2.78 9.94
N PHE A 142 -2.78 2.62 11.16
CA PHE A 142 -4.04 1.91 11.41
C PHE A 142 -5.19 2.79 11.93
N LEU A 143 -4.93 4.04 12.33
CA LEU A 143 -5.92 4.98 12.91
C LEU A 143 -5.95 6.30 12.12
#